data_AF-A0AAE3H1M4-F1
#
_entry.id   AF-A0AAE3H1M4-F1
#
_cell.length_a   1.000
_cell.length_b   1.000
_cell.length_c   1.000
_cell.angle_alpha   90.00
_cell.angle_beta   90.00
_cell.angle_gamma   90.00
#
_symmetry.space_group_name_H-M   'P 1'
#
loop_
_entity.id
_entity.type
_entity.pdbx_description
1 polymer ?
#
loop_
_entity_poly.entity_id
_entity_poly.type
_entity_poly.pdbx_seq_one_letter_code
_entity_poly.pdbx_strand_id
1 'polypeptide(L)'
;MNRKANVLLHNRLAGILAETDSGYAFSYDESYVLSSEAMSISKTLPVTSKAYQSKVLFPFFDGLIPEGWLLDIAIDNWKINARDRFGLLLACCKNTIGAVSVIPQDDEEL
;
A
#
# COMPACT_ATOMS: atom_id res chain seq x y z
N MET A 1 -9.44 5.05 -14.13
CA MET A 1 -8.04 4.97 -13.69
C MET A 1 -8.00 4.15 -12.42
N ASN A 2 -7.14 3.14 -12.36
CA ASN A 2 -6.96 2.33 -11.15
C ASN A 2 -5.82 2.93 -10.33
N ARG A 3 -6.10 3.23 -9.05
CA ARG A 3 -5.15 3.90 -8.16
C ARG A 3 -3.94 3.00 -7.89
N LYS A 4 -2.76 3.61 -7.72
CA LYS A 4 -1.51 2.91 -7.41
C LYS A 4 -0.74 3.62 -6.31
N ALA A 5 0.13 2.87 -5.65
CA ALA A 5 1.06 3.40 -4.67
C ALA A 5 2.40 2.67 -4.69
N ASN A 6 3.45 3.44 -4.46
CA ASN A 6 4.77 2.95 -4.12
C ASN A 6 4.75 2.49 -2.66
N VAL A 7 5.19 1.24 -2.44
CA VAL A 7 5.40 0.69 -1.10
C VAL A 7 6.90 0.75 -0.82
N LEU A 8 7.26 1.50 0.21
CA LEU A 8 8.65 1.65 0.64
C LEU A 8 8.86 0.86 1.93
N LEU A 9 10.02 0.21 2.06
CA LEU A 9 10.52 -0.34 3.32
C LEU A 9 11.83 0.36 3.67
N HIS A 10 11.90 1.02 4.83
CA HIS A 10 13.04 1.83 5.26
C HIS A 10 13.48 2.84 4.19
N ASN A 11 12.52 3.58 3.61
CA ASN A 11 12.72 4.55 2.52
C ASN A 11 13.25 3.97 1.19
N ARG A 12 13.31 2.64 1.04
CA ARG A 12 13.66 1.98 -0.20
C ARG A 12 12.40 1.47 -0.90
N LEU A 13 12.25 1.74 -2.20
CA LEU A 13 11.15 1.21 -3.00
C LEU A 13 11.18 -0.33 -2.98
N ALA A 14 10.19 -0.92 -2.33
CA ALA A 14 10.04 -2.36 -2.22
C ALA A 14 9.13 -2.92 -3.31
N GLY A 15 8.10 -2.17 -3.69
CA GLY A 15 7.15 -2.62 -4.71
C GLY A 15 6.04 -1.63 -4.98
N ILE A 16 5.06 -2.08 -5.76
CA ILE A 16 3.89 -1.30 -6.16
C ILE A 16 2.64 -2.06 -5.73
N LEU A 17 1.75 -1.35 -5.04
CA LEU A 17 0.41 -1.78 -4.69
C LEU A 17 -0.59 -1.08 -5.61
N ALA A 18 -1.50 -1.82 -6.21
CA ALA A 18 -2.46 -1.29 -7.19
C ALA A 18 -3.85 -1.87 -6.99
N GLU A 19 -4.86 -1.05 -7.25
CA GLU A 19 -6.20 -1.55 -7.58
C GLU A 19 -6.20 -2.17 -8.98
N THR A 20 -7.04 -3.18 -9.15
CA THR A 20 -7.30 -3.82 -10.44
C THR A 20 -8.81 -3.99 -10.59
N ASP A 21 -9.25 -4.31 -11.81
CA ASP A 21 -10.67 -4.54 -12.10
C ASP A 21 -11.25 -5.75 -11.32
N SER A 22 -10.38 -6.60 -10.76
CA SER A 22 -10.74 -7.81 -10.02
C SER A 22 -10.33 -7.79 -8.54
N GLY A 23 -9.83 -6.65 -8.04
CA GLY A 23 -9.39 -6.46 -6.66
C GLY A 23 -8.09 -5.68 -6.56
N TYR A 24 -7.03 -6.32 -6.09
CA TYR A 24 -5.75 -5.71 -5.77
C TYR A 24 -4.59 -6.57 -6.22
N ALA A 25 -3.51 -5.91 -6.62
CA ALA A 25 -2.24 -6.55 -6.93
C ALA A 25 -1.10 -5.88 -6.18
N PHE A 26 -0.17 -6.68 -5.66
CA PHE A 26 1.08 -6.20 -5.10
C PHE A 26 2.25 -6.91 -5.78
N SER A 27 3.19 -6.14 -6.31
CA SER A 27 4.40 -6.67 -6.95
C SER A 27 5.62 -6.03 -6.32
N TYR A 28 6.60 -6.85 -5.94
CA TYR A 28 7.91 -6.32 -5.58
C TYR A 28 8.60 -5.72 -6.81
N ASP A 29 9.38 -4.67 -6.58
CA ASP A 29 10.24 -4.10 -7.59
C ASP A 29 11.38 -5.08 -7.94
N GLU A 30 11.73 -5.19 -9.22
CA GLU A 30 12.74 -6.16 -9.67
C GLU A 30 14.11 -5.90 -9.02
N SER A 31 14.50 -4.63 -8.88
CA SER A 31 15.75 -4.26 -8.22
C SER A 31 15.73 -4.57 -6.72
N TYR A 32 14.54 -4.59 -6.12
CA TYR A 32 14.34 -5.01 -4.74
C TYR A 32 14.50 -6.51 -4.61
N VAL A 33 13.84 -7.30 -5.47
CA VAL A 33 13.92 -8.77 -5.46
C VAL A 33 15.35 -9.28 -5.66
N LEU A 34 16.13 -8.63 -6.51
CA LEU A 34 17.52 -9.01 -6.80
C LEU A 34 18.51 -8.63 -5.69
N SER A 35 18.07 -7.89 -4.68
CA SER A 35 18.94 -7.43 -3.60
C SER A 35 19.17 -8.49 -2.54
N SER A 36 20.42 -8.66 -2.12
CA SER A 36 20.78 -9.50 -0.96
C SER A 36 20.21 -8.99 0.37
N GLU A 37 19.77 -7.73 0.41
CA GLU A 37 19.19 -7.08 1.60
C GLU A 37 17.66 -7.02 1.55
N ALA A 38 17.04 -7.68 0.57
CA ALA A 38 15.59 -7.65 0.40
C ALA A 38 14.88 -8.25 1.61
N MET A 39 13.98 -7.49 2.21
CA MET A 39 13.15 -7.94 3.32
C MET A 39 11.69 -7.99 2.89
N SER A 40 10.97 -8.98 3.42
CA SER A 40 9.55 -9.11 3.12
C SER A 40 8.76 -8.01 3.83
N ILE A 41 7.86 -7.35 3.11
CA ILE A 41 6.92 -6.36 3.66
C ILE A 41 6.05 -6.97 4.76
N SER A 42 5.67 -8.24 4.57
CA SER A 42 4.90 -9.03 5.54
C SER A 42 5.30 -10.49 5.47
N LYS A 43 5.07 -11.25 6.54
CA LYS A 43 5.16 -12.71 6.53
C LYS A 43 4.22 -13.36 5.51
N THR A 44 3.11 -12.70 5.19
CA THR A 44 2.13 -13.17 4.19
C THR A 44 2.43 -12.69 2.77
N LEU A 45 3.43 -11.83 2.60
CA LEU A 45 3.88 -11.29 1.31
C LEU A 45 5.41 -11.45 1.22
N PRO A 46 5.95 -12.69 1.17
CA PRO A 46 7.38 -12.90 1.05
C PRO A 46 7.96 -12.27 -0.23
N VAL A 47 9.25 -11.93 -0.24
CA VAL A 47 9.89 -11.39 -1.44
C VAL A 47 9.87 -12.42 -2.56
N THR A 48 9.34 -12.05 -3.72
CA THR A 48 9.28 -12.88 -4.92
C THR A 48 9.09 -12.02 -6.16
N SER A 49 9.53 -12.50 -7.32
CA SER A 49 9.28 -11.86 -8.62
C SER A 49 7.84 -12.00 -9.11
N LYS A 50 7.03 -12.87 -8.49
CA LYS A 50 5.64 -13.07 -8.87
C LYS A 50 4.71 -12.06 -8.19
N ALA A 51 3.82 -11.44 -8.96
CA ALA A 51 2.78 -10.59 -8.42
C ALA A 51 1.81 -11.37 -7.50
N TYR A 52 1.50 -10.77 -6.35
CA TYR A 52 0.39 -11.18 -5.50
C TYR A 52 -0.91 -10.59 -6.03
N GLN A 53 -1.99 -11.35 -5.96
CA GLN A 53 -3.33 -10.90 -6.35
C GLN A 53 -4.34 -11.30 -5.26
N SER A 54 -5.31 -10.44 -5.03
CA SER A 54 -6.38 -10.68 -4.06
C SER A 54 -7.64 -9.92 -4.46
N LYS A 55 -8.82 -10.46 -4.18
CA LYS A 55 -10.11 -9.77 -4.40
C LYS A 55 -10.36 -8.64 -3.38
N VAL A 56 -9.65 -8.69 -2.26
CA VAL A 56 -9.72 -7.72 -1.16
C VAL A 56 -8.34 -7.16 -0.87
N LEU A 57 -8.27 -5.99 -0.23
CA LEU A 57 -6.99 -5.41 0.17
C LEU A 57 -6.22 -6.40 1.06
N PHE A 58 -4.91 -6.57 0.82
CA PHE A 58 -4.14 -7.53 1.58
C PHE A 58 -4.17 -7.18 3.07
N PRO A 59 -4.34 -8.16 3.99
CA PRO A 59 -4.49 -7.89 5.41
C PRO A 59 -3.37 -7.05 6.02
N PHE A 60 -2.14 -7.18 5.50
CA PHE A 60 -1.02 -6.35 5.94
C PHE A 60 -1.27 -4.86 5.68
N PHE A 61 -1.69 -4.49 4.46
CA PHE A 61 -1.95 -3.09 4.12
C PHE A 61 -3.23 -2.59 4.79
N ASP A 62 -4.26 -3.42 4.87
CA ASP A 62 -5.51 -3.05 5.55
C ASP A 62 -5.29 -2.74 7.03
N GLY A 63 -4.38 -3.47 7.70
CA GLY A 63 -3.97 -3.23 9.08
C GLY A 63 -3.07 -2.01 9.30
N LEU A 64 -2.61 -1.32 8.25
CA LEU A 64 -1.92 -0.03 8.38
C LEU A 64 -2.90 1.14 8.54
N ILE A 65 -4.15 0.94 8.15
CA ILE A 65 -5.18 1.97 8.20
C ILE A 65 -5.55 2.22 9.66
N PRO A 66 -5.69 3.48 10.10
CA PRO A 66 -6.18 3.79 11.44
C PRO A 66 -7.50 3.09 11.78
N GLU A 67 -7.72 2.86 13.07
CA GLU A 67 -8.93 2.25 13.60
C GLU A 67 -9.58 3.13 14.68
N GLY A 68 -10.85 2.83 14.98
CA GLY A 68 -11.63 3.53 16.01
C GLY A 68 -11.67 5.04 15.79
N TRP A 69 -11.50 5.80 16.88
CA TRP A 69 -11.60 7.26 16.84
C TRP A 69 -10.63 7.94 15.86
N LEU A 70 -9.44 7.38 15.63
CA LEU A 70 -8.49 7.96 14.68
C LEU A 70 -8.96 7.80 13.23
N LEU A 71 -9.65 6.69 12.94
CA LEU A 71 -10.28 6.47 11.63
C LEU A 71 -11.40 7.48 11.38
N ASP A 72 -12.23 7.73 12.39
CA ASP A 72 -13.33 8.69 12.30
C ASP A 72 -12.80 10.09 11.95
N ILE A 73 -11.72 10.52 12.60
CA ILE A 73 -11.04 11.80 12.29
C ILE A 73 -10.52 11.82 10.85
N ALA A 74 -9.89 10.74 10.38
CA ALA A 74 -9.35 10.67 9.02
C ALA A 74 -10.46 10.77 7.96
N ILE A 75 -11.56 10.05 8.16
CA ILE A 75 -12.76 10.09 7.32
C ILE A 75 -13.34 11.50 7.28
N ASP A 76 -13.53 12.12 8.44
CA ASP A 76 -14.16 13.43 8.54
C ASP A 76 -13.30 14.55 7.96
N ASN A 77 -11.98 14.51 8.17
CA ASN A 77 -11.06 15.53 7.69
C ASN A 77 -10.83 15.45 6.18
N TRP A 78 -10.71 14.24 5.63
CA TRP A 78 -10.40 14.04 4.20
C TRP A 78 -11.62 13.71 3.34
N LYS A 79 -12.81 13.61 3.95
CA LYS A 79 -14.07 13.31 3.27
C LYS A 79 -14.01 12.02 2.45
N ILE A 80 -13.23 11.04 2.92
CA ILE A 80 -13.07 9.73 2.28
C ILE A 80 -14.18 8.80 2.77
N ASN A 81 -14.76 8.01 1.87
CA ASN A 81 -15.74 7.01 2.25
C ASN A 81 -15.09 5.93 3.15
N ALA A 82 -15.69 5.62 4.31
CA ALA A 82 -15.18 4.59 5.22
C ALA A 82 -14.98 3.20 4.57
N ARG A 83 -15.73 2.91 3.50
CA ARG A 83 -15.64 1.66 2.74
C ARG A 83 -14.51 1.68 1.70
N ASP A 84 -13.98 2.86 1.38
CA ASP A 84 -12.83 3.03 0.50
C ASP A 84 -11.53 2.82 1.28
N ARG A 85 -11.26 1.55 1.61
CA ARG A 85 -10.08 1.13 2.38
C ARG A 85 -8.78 1.55 1.68
N PHE A 86 -8.74 1.47 0.34
CA PHE A 86 -7.55 1.89 -0.39
C PHE A 86 -7.35 3.39 -0.35
N GLY A 87 -8.41 4.20 -0.53
CA GLY A 87 -8.33 5.65 -0.36
C GLY A 87 -7.85 6.05 1.04
N LEU A 88 -8.36 5.38 2.08
CA LEU A 88 -7.91 5.59 3.45
C LEU A 88 -6.43 5.24 3.63
N LEU A 89 -5.95 4.13 3.06
CA LEU A 89 -4.53 3.76 3.09
C LEU A 89 -3.66 4.85 2.44
N LEU A 90 -4.05 5.30 1.25
CA LEU A 90 -3.32 6.32 0.49
C LEU A 90 -3.23 7.66 1.22
N ALA A 91 -4.29 8.05 1.94
CA ALA A 91 -4.31 9.30 2.69
C ALA A 91 -3.56 9.20 4.03
N CYS A 92 -3.69 8.08 4.75
CA CYS A 92 -3.11 7.92 6.09
C CYS A 92 -1.63 7.53 6.09
N CYS A 93 -1.19 6.73 5.10
CA CYS A 93 0.01 5.90 5.27
C CYS A 93 1.25 6.37 4.49
N LYS A 94 1.28 7.64 4.05
CA LYS A 94 2.46 8.24 3.42
C LYS A 94 3.62 8.42 4.40
N ASN A 95 3.32 8.84 5.64
CA ASN A 95 4.29 9.17 6.69
C ASN A 95 3.94 8.45 8.00
N THR A 96 4.00 7.13 7.98
CA THR A 96 3.70 6.27 9.14
C THR A 96 4.90 6.08 10.05
N ILE A 97 4.64 5.96 11.35
CA ILE A 97 5.62 5.45 12.32
C ILE A 97 5.82 3.97 12.00
N GLY A 98 7.06 3.59 11.67
CA GLY A 98 7.41 2.21 11.32
C GLY A 98 8.35 2.16 10.12
N ALA A 99 8.51 0.95 9.57
CA ALA A 99 9.41 0.71 8.44
C ALA A 99 8.73 0.89 7.07
N VAL A 100 7.39 0.80 7.01
CA VAL A 100 6.66 0.78 5.73
C VAL A 100 5.91 2.08 5.51
N SER A 101 6.04 2.62 4.30
CA SER A 101 5.28 3.78 3.80
C SER A 101 4.56 3.41 2.51
N VAL A 102 3.33 3.89 2.35
CA VAL A 102 2.51 3.73 1.14
C VAL A 102 2.28 5.10 0.54
N ILE A 103 2.97 5.38 -0.56
CA ILE A 103 2.98 6.69 -1.20
C ILE A 103 2.15 6.59 -2.48
N PRO A 104 1.04 7.33 -2.60
CA PRO A 104 0.27 7.39 -3.84
C PRO A 104 1.19 7.72 -5.02
N GLN A 105 1.03 7.01 -6.12
CA GLN A 105 1.55 7.49 -7.41
C GLN A 105 0.55 8.54 -7.86
N ASP A 106 0.95 9.82 -7.85
CA ASP A 106 0.15 10.86 -8.45
C ASP A 106 0.04 10.54 -9.95
N ASP A 107 -1.18 10.55 -10.49
CA ASP A 107 -1.34 10.74 -11.93
C ASP A 107 -0.86 12.17 -12.20
N GLU A 108 0.43 12.34 -12.49
CA GLU A 108 0.89 13.48 -13.29
C GLU A 108 0.23 13.32 -14.66
N GLU A 109 -1.02 13.77 -14.79
CA GLU A 109 -1.59 14.09 -16.09
C GLU A 109 -0.72 15.17 -16.73
N LEU A 110 -0.01 14.78 -17.79
CA LEU A 110 0.53 15.68 -18.82
C LEU A 110 -0.58 16.50 -19.47
#